data_AF-A0A2G5EWZ3-F1
#
_entry.id   AF-A0A2G5EWZ3-F1
#
_cell.length_a   1.000
_cell.length_b   1.000
_cell.length_c   1.000
_cell.angle_alpha   90.00
_cell.angle_beta   90.00
_cell.angle_gamma   90.00
#
_symmetry.space_group_name_H-M   'P 1'
#
loop_
_entity.id
_entity.type
_entity.pdbx_description
1 polymer ?
#
loop_
_entity_poly.entity_id
_entity_poly.type
_entity_poly.pdbx_seq_one_letter_code
_entity_poly.pdbx_strand_id
1 'polypeptide(L)'
;MLQLSLDPSPPISTRFFSELFIIEEEEMANRESSSIWSRKWGKKDYGTIAVAAFTILSFALLFTLDPSSSSSSSSSYSSSSTNNNKVNNPLVKLTLLPNAKLTGAVCLDGSSPGFHFQKGFGSGSDSWVLHIEGGGWCDSIESCSSRQLTALGSSEAMDHEVPFSGILSQVASQNPDFFNWNKVKIRYCDGASLSGNPESEFQNEAKLFFRGRLIWKAIIDEISTMGLANAKQDALLEDWQL
;
A
#
# COMPACT_ATOMS: atom_id res chain seq x y z
N MET A 1 12.08 -36.42 -33.64
CA MET A 1 10.94 -36.03 -32.78
C MET A 1 11.55 -35.33 -31.57
N LEU A 2 11.72 -34.00 -31.64
CA LEU A 2 12.29 -33.22 -30.55
C LEU A 2 11.13 -32.78 -29.67
N GLN A 3 11.08 -33.31 -28.45
CA GLN A 3 10.11 -32.93 -27.42
C GLN A 3 10.50 -31.55 -26.89
N LEU A 4 9.73 -30.53 -27.25
CA LEU A 4 9.76 -29.24 -26.56
C LEU A 4 9.22 -29.48 -25.14
N SER A 5 10.12 -29.52 -24.15
CA SER A 5 9.71 -29.41 -22.75
C SER A 5 9.22 -27.99 -22.53
N LEU A 6 7.92 -27.83 -22.37
CA LEU A 6 7.36 -26.63 -21.77
C LEU A 6 7.83 -26.62 -20.31
N ASP A 7 8.79 -25.75 -20.00
CA ASP A 7 9.16 -25.49 -18.62
C ASP A 7 7.92 -24.98 -17.87
N PRO A 8 7.60 -25.51 -16.68
CA PRO A 8 6.52 -25.00 -15.88
C PRO A 8 6.83 -23.56 -15.46
N SER A 9 5.90 -22.65 -15.71
CA SER A 9 5.95 -21.28 -15.19
C SER A 9 6.18 -21.30 -13.67
N PRO A 10 7.05 -20.42 -13.14
CA PRO A 10 7.39 -20.40 -11.72
C PRO A 10 6.13 -20.18 -10.86
N PRO A 11 6.07 -20.74 -9.64
CA PRO A 11 4.92 -20.56 -8.76
C PRO A 11 4.61 -19.07 -8.55
N ILE A 12 3.33 -18.69 -8.54
CA ILE A 12 2.88 -17.29 -8.48
C ILE A 12 3.49 -16.52 -7.31
N SER A 13 3.65 -17.18 -6.15
CA SER A 13 4.39 -16.62 -5.01
C SER A 13 5.79 -16.17 -5.40
N THR A 14 6.56 -16.99 -6.12
CA THR A 14 7.90 -16.63 -6.60
C THR A 14 7.90 -15.60 -7.72
N ARG A 15 6.87 -15.55 -8.56
CA ARG A 15 6.73 -14.55 -9.63
C ARG A 15 6.58 -13.14 -9.04
N PHE A 16 5.67 -12.97 -8.08
CA PHE A 16 5.53 -11.68 -7.40
C PHE A 16 6.64 -11.41 -6.40
N PHE A 17 7.17 -12.43 -5.71
CA PHE A 17 8.35 -12.22 -4.86
C PHE A 17 9.53 -11.72 -5.69
N SER A 18 9.75 -12.27 -6.88
CA SER A 18 10.83 -11.81 -7.76
C SER A 18 10.59 -10.39 -8.27
N GLU A 19 9.34 -9.99 -8.56
CA GLU A 19 9.04 -8.60 -8.92
C GLU A 19 9.28 -7.64 -7.75
N LEU A 20 8.84 -7.99 -6.53
CA LEU A 20 9.10 -7.22 -5.31
C LEU A 20 10.61 -7.13 -4.99
N PHE A 21 11.34 -8.25 -5.10
CA PHE A 21 12.78 -8.29 -4.87
C PHE A 21 13.58 -7.55 -5.95
N ILE A 22 13.17 -7.61 -7.21
CA ILE A 22 13.82 -6.86 -8.30
C ILE A 22 13.63 -5.36 -8.07
N ILE A 23 12.45 -4.92 -7.65
CA ILE A 23 12.20 -3.52 -7.28
C ILE A 23 13.07 -3.12 -6.08
N GLU A 24 13.19 -3.98 -5.05
CA GLU A 24 14.03 -3.71 -3.87
C GLU A 24 15.54 -3.70 -4.19
N GLU A 25 16.03 -4.60 -5.05
CA GLU A 25 17.43 -4.58 -5.53
C GLU A 25 17.73 -3.33 -6.36
N GLU A 26 16.80 -2.91 -7.23
CA GLU A 26 16.96 -1.68 -8.01
C GLU A 26 16.92 -0.44 -7.10
N GLU A 27 16.03 -0.40 -6.11
CA GLU A 27 15.94 0.72 -5.16
C GLU A 27 17.17 0.78 -4.24
N MET A 28 17.66 -0.37 -3.77
CA MET A 28 18.88 -0.47 -2.96
C MET A 28 20.13 -0.13 -3.77
N ALA A 29 20.23 -0.57 -5.03
CA ALA A 29 21.30 -0.18 -5.94
C ALA A 29 21.26 1.33 -6.26
N ASN A 30 20.06 1.91 -6.38
CA ASN A 30 19.89 3.34 -6.62
C ASN A 30 20.17 4.18 -5.35
N ARG A 31 19.90 3.64 -4.15
CA ARG A 31 20.27 4.22 -2.85
C ARG A 31 21.77 4.14 -2.59
N GLU A 32 22.42 3.04 -2.96
CA GLU A 32 23.89 2.96 -2.95
C GLU A 32 24.50 3.92 -3.97
N SER A 33 23.98 3.97 -5.20
CA SER A 33 24.44 4.89 -6.26
C SER A 33 24.29 6.36 -5.86
N SER A 34 23.14 6.75 -5.29
CA SER A 34 22.91 8.11 -4.77
C SER A 34 23.79 8.42 -3.55
N SER A 35 24.06 7.45 -2.68
CA SER A 35 25.02 7.62 -1.58
C SER A 35 26.46 7.76 -2.07
N ILE A 36 26.85 7.04 -3.12
CA ILE A 36 28.17 7.12 -3.77
C ILE A 36 28.30 8.46 -4.50
N TRP A 37 27.24 8.93 -5.15
CA TRP A 37 27.19 10.25 -5.79
C TRP A 37 27.27 11.38 -4.75
N SER A 38 26.55 11.25 -3.64
CA SER A 38 26.60 12.18 -2.50
C SER A 38 27.97 12.20 -1.81
N ARG A 39 28.63 11.03 -1.71
CA ARG A 39 30.02 10.92 -1.20
C ARG A 39 31.04 11.49 -2.19
N LYS A 40 30.74 11.51 -3.49
CA LYS A 40 31.61 12.08 -4.54
C LYS A 40 31.53 13.61 -4.63
N TRP A 41 30.55 14.24 -3.97
CA TRP A 41 30.39 15.70 -3.81
C TRP A 41 30.82 16.24 -2.43
N GLY A 42 31.59 15.46 -1.66
CA GLY A 42 32.06 15.85 -0.33
C GLY A 42 33.47 16.45 -0.25
N LYS A 43 34.15 16.73 -1.38
CA LYS A 43 35.47 17.39 -1.43
C LYS A 43 35.65 18.13 -2.76
N LYS A 44 35.19 19.39 -2.83
CA LYS A 44 35.62 20.41 -3.81
C LYS A 44 35.11 21.78 -3.33
N ASP A 45 36.06 22.51 -2.75
CA ASP A 45 36.20 23.96 -2.67
C ASP A 45 34.94 24.80 -2.41
N TYR A 46 34.83 25.19 -1.13
CA TYR A 46 34.05 26.32 -0.64
C TYR A 46 34.60 27.61 -1.28
N GLY A 47 34.02 28.02 -2.40
CA GLY A 47 34.36 29.26 -3.07
C GLY A 47 33.39 29.53 -4.21
N THR A 48 32.66 30.63 -4.11
CA THR A 48 31.76 31.20 -5.15
C THR A 48 30.31 30.69 -5.18
N ILE A 49 29.56 30.83 -4.08
CA ILE A 49 28.12 31.18 -4.15
C ILE A 49 27.85 32.29 -3.13
N ALA A 50 28.35 33.48 -3.43
CA ALA A 50 27.72 34.72 -3.02
C ALA A 50 27.06 35.28 -4.28
N VAL A 51 25.85 35.84 -4.14
CA VAL A 51 24.99 36.42 -5.19
C VAL A 51 23.94 35.47 -5.76
N ALA A 52 22.99 35.07 -4.92
CA ALA A 52 21.56 35.04 -5.27
C ALA A 52 20.70 34.97 -3.98
N ALA A 53 21.04 35.78 -2.98
CA ALA A 53 20.25 35.97 -1.76
C ALA A 53 19.81 37.42 -1.66
N PHE A 54 19.24 37.95 -2.74
CA PHE A 54 18.59 39.27 -2.78
C PHE A 54 17.57 39.23 -3.91
N THR A 55 16.28 39.07 -3.55
CA THR A 55 15.06 39.57 -4.25
C THR A 55 13.81 38.68 -4.06
N ILE A 56 13.62 38.01 -2.91
CA ILE A 56 12.28 37.51 -2.54
C ILE A 56 11.99 37.87 -1.08
N LEU A 57 11.90 39.17 -0.82
CA LEU A 57 11.44 39.70 0.46
C LEU A 57 10.76 41.04 0.24
N SER A 58 9.72 41.07 -0.59
CA SER A 58 8.77 42.18 -0.77
C SER A 58 7.60 41.75 -1.66
N PHE A 59 6.72 40.88 -1.18
CA PHE A 59 5.33 40.80 -1.68
C PHE A 59 4.44 40.16 -0.60
N ALA A 60 4.37 40.84 0.54
CA ALA A 60 3.32 40.64 1.52
C ALA A 60 3.00 42.00 2.11
N LEU A 61 2.13 42.74 1.43
CA LEU A 61 1.24 43.76 1.99
C LEU A 61 0.63 44.52 0.81
N LEU A 62 -0.63 44.18 0.52
CA LEU A 62 -1.72 45.08 0.13
C LEU A 62 -2.84 44.18 -0.39
N PHE A 63 -3.76 43.79 0.49
CA PHE A 63 -5.20 43.71 0.23
C PHE A 63 -5.88 43.23 1.52
N THR A 64 -5.99 44.15 2.48
CA THR A 64 -6.96 44.03 3.56
C THR A 64 -7.89 45.24 3.51
N LEU A 65 -9.18 44.93 3.35
CA LEU A 65 -10.38 45.66 3.81
C LEU A 65 -10.89 46.86 3.01
N ASP A 66 -12.13 46.73 2.53
CA ASP A 66 -13.22 47.67 2.85
C ASP A 66 -14.63 47.03 2.59
N PRO A 67 -15.75 47.58 3.14
CA PRO A 67 -16.79 46.81 3.83
C PRO A 67 -18.23 47.04 3.30
N SER A 68 -19.20 46.29 3.85
CA SER A 68 -20.66 46.54 3.85
C SER A 68 -21.39 46.41 2.49
N SER A 69 -22.63 45.94 2.35
CA SER A 69 -23.80 45.78 3.23
C SER A 69 -24.82 44.81 2.59
N SER A 70 -25.80 44.42 3.42
CA SER A 70 -26.89 43.45 3.27
C SER A 70 -27.85 43.57 2.07
N SER A 71 -28.35 42.42 1.60
CA SER A 71 -29.79 42.28 1.30
C SER A 71 -30.23 40.82 1.37
N SER A 72 -31.15 40.56 2.28
CA SER A 72 -31.99 39.37 2.37
C SER A 72 -32.92 39.26 1.15
N SER A 73 -32.89 38.12 0.47
CA SER A 73 -33.98 37.70 -0.41
C SER A 73 -34.21 36.21 -0.25
N SER A 74 -35.25 35.90 0.50
CA SER A 74 -35.92 34.60 0.56
C SER A 74 -36.37 34.19 -0.84
N SER A 75 -35.79 33.11 -1.36
CA SER A 75 -36.31 32.40 -2.53
C SER A 75 -36.58 30.96 -2.13
N SER A 76 -37.87 30.65 -2.08
CA SER A 76 -38.46 29.31 -1.95
C SER A 76 -37.91 28.42 -3.08
N TYR A 77 -36.95 27.56 -2.77
CA TYR A 77 -36.51 26.53 -3.70
C TYR A 77 -37.34 25.28 -3.44
N SER A 78 -38.23 24.98 -4.40
CA SER A 78 -38.97 23.75 -4.48
C SER A 78 -38.01 22.56 -4.36
N SER A 79 -38.31 21.65 -3.43
CA SER A 79 -37.68 20.34 -3.33
C SER A 79 -37.91 19.56 -4.61
N SER A 80 -37.03 19.74 -5.60
CA SER A 80 -36.86 18.79 -6.69
C SER A 80 -35.89 17.75 -6.19
N SER A 81 -36.41 16.56 -5.89
CA SER A 81 -35.64 15.36 -5.58
C SER A 81 -34.59 15.11 -6.64
N THR A 82 -33.36 15.60 -6.43
CA THR A 82 -32.20 15.02 -7.09
C THR A 82 -31.97 13.68 -6.40
N ASN A 83 -32.28 12.60 -7.14
CA ASN A 83 -31.85 11.26 -6.81
C ASN A 83 -30.33 11.27 -6.56
N ASN A 84 -29.94 11.43 -5.30
CA ASN A 84 -28.62 11.04 -4.84
C ASN A 84 -28.58 9.51 -4.93
N ASN A 85 -28.22 9.01 -6.10
CA ASN A 85 -27.66 7.67 -6.24
C ASN A 85 -26.34 7.66 -5.46
N LYS A 86 -26.44 7.64 -4.12
CA LYS A 86 -25.34 7.31 -3.23
C LYS A 86 -24.97 5.89 -3.62
N VAL A 87 -23.91 5.78 -4.42
CA VAL A 87 -23.37 4.47 -4.79
C VAL A 87 -22.91 3.86 -3.48
N ASN A 88 -23.73 2.95 -2.95
CA ASN A 88 -23.41 2.21 -1.75
C ASN A 88 -22.39 1.15 -2.16
N ASN A 89 -21.10 1.52 -2.12
CA ASN A 89 -20.04 0.54 -2.28
C ASN A 89 -20.15 -0.45 -1.11
N PRO A 90 -20.39 -1.75 -1.37
CA PRO A 90 -20.48 -2.72 -0.30
C PRO A 90 -19.15 -2.75 0.48
N LEU A 91 -19.24 -2.75 1.80
CA LEU A 91 -18.07 -2.93 2.64
C LEU A 91 -17.53 -4.35 2.45
N VAL A 92 -16.21 -4.44 2.31
CA VAL A 92 -15.50 -5.70 2.19
C VAL A 92 -14.98 -6.07 3.57
N LYS A 93 -15.12 -7.34 3.97
CA LYS A 93 -14.67 -7.84 5.28
C LYS A 93 -13.20 -8.21 5.29
N LEU A 94 -12.56 -8.04 6.44
CA LEU A 94 -11.22 -8.55 6.73
C LEU A 94 -11.28 -10.07 6.94
N THR A 95 -10.46 -10.78 6.18
CA THR A 95 -10.18 -12.20 6.35
C THR A 95 -8.83 -12.34 7.05
N LEU A 96 -8.83 -12.83 8.29
CA LEU A 96 -7.63 -13.16 9.04
C LEU A 96 -7.14 -14.58 8.72
N LEU A 97 -5.83 -14.79 8.81
CA LEU A 97 -5.19 -16.09 8.65
C LEU A 97 -4.71 -16.63 10.00
N PRO A 98 -5.58 -17.23 10.83
CA PRO A 98 -5.19 -17.78 12.12
C PRO A 98 -4.10 -18.86 12.00
N ASN A 99 -4.17 -19.68 10.94
CA ASN A 99 -3.21 -20.74 10.70
C ASN A 99 -1.82 -20.23 10.28
N ALA A 100 -1.70 -18.98 9.84
CA ALA A 100 -0.41 -18.36 9.51
C ALA A 100 0.52 -18.26 10.74
N LYS A 101 -0.06 -18.23 11.95
CA LYS A 101 0.70 -18.31 13.20
C LYS A 101 1.54 -19.59 13.32
N LEU A 102 1.08 -20.70 12.75
CA LEU A 102 1.79 -21.99 12.78
C LEU A 102 3.09 -21.96 11.97
N THR A 103 3.17 -21.08 10.98
CA THR A 103 4.37 -20.89 10.15
C THR A 103 5.18 -19.65 10.57
N GLY A 104 4.81 -19.01 11.69
CA GLY A 104 5.48 -17.81 12.21
C GLY A 104 5.16 -16.53 11.43
N ALA A 105 4.17 -16.55 10.54
CA ALA A 105 3.67 -15.37 9.84
C ALA A 105 2.71 -14.60 10.75
N VAL A 106 3.22 -13.57 11.42
CA VAL A 106 2.49 -12.74 12.39
C VAL A 106 2.82 -11.26 12.22
N CYS A 107 1.88 -10.38 12.56
CA CYS A 107 2.09 -8.94 12.60
C CYS A 107 3.10 -8.54 13.70
N LEU A 108 3.50 -7.26 13.75
CA LEU A 108 4.46 -6.73 14.74
C LEU A 108 4.11 -7.08 16.20
N ASP A 109 2.83 -7.18 16.54
CA ASP A 109 2.33 -7.55 17.87
C ASP A 109 2.13 -9.07 18.09
N GLY A 110 2.34 -9.88 17.06
CA GLY A 110 2.08 -11.32 17.09
C GLY A 110 0.66 -11.74 16.68
N SER A 111 -0.19 -10.80 16.25
CA SER A 111 -1.52 -11.11 15.73
C SER A 111 -1.44 -11.75 14.34
N SER A 112 -2.57 -12.29 13.86
CA SER A 112 -2.62 -12.94 12.55
C SER A 112 -2.68 -11.90 11.42
N PRO A 113 -1.95 -12.08 10.31
CA PRO A 113 -2.10 -11.23 9.14
C PRO A 113 -3.46 -11.47 8.47
N GLY A 114 -3.84 -10.58 7.57
CA GLY A 114 -5.09 -10.70 6.84
C GLY A 114 -5.18 -9.83 5.59
N PHE A 115 -6.27 -10.03 4.85
CA PHE A 115 -6.56 -9.30 3.63
C PHE A 115 -8.07 -9.10 3.47
N HIS A 116 -8.46 -8.14 2.63
CA HIS A 116 -9.84 -7.96 2.20
C HIS A 116 -9.99 -8.54 0.80
N PHE A 117 -11.07 -9.28 0.55
CA PHE A 117 -11.30 -9.91 -0.74
C PHE A 117 -12.69 -9.59 -1.29
N GLN A 118 -12.72 -9.14 -2.54
CA GLN A 118 -13.95 -8.92 -3.29
C GLN A 118 -13.89 -9.69 -4.61
N LYS A 119 -14.86 -10.57 -4.80
CA LYS A 119 -14.94 -11.44 -5.99
C LYS A 119 -15.23 -10.62 -7.25
N GLY A 120 -14.54 -10.98 -8.34
CA GLY A 120 -14.76 -10.44 -9.67
C GLY A 120 -16.02 -11.01 -10.34
N PHE A 121 -16.37 -10.47 -11.50
CA PHE A 121 -17.56 -10.88 -12.26
C PHE A 121 -17.37 -10.73 -13.77
N GLY A 122 -18.23 -11.40 -14.54
CA GLY A 122 -18.20 -11.35 -16.00
C GLY A 122 -16.84 -11.78 -16.56
N SER A 123 -16.30 -11.02 -17.51
CA SER A 123 -15.00 -11.33 -18.14
C SER A 123 -13.80 -11.22 -17.20
N GLY A 124 -13.92 -10.53 -16.07
CA GLY A 124 -12.85 -10.33 -15.09
C GLY A 124 -12.82 -11.39 -13.98
N SER A 125 -13.70 -12.38 -13.99
CA SER A 125 -13.78 -13.38 -12.91
C SER A 125 -12.53 -14.25 -12.76
N ASP A 126 -11.70 -14.32 -13.80
CA ASP A 126 -10.44 -15.07 -13.83
C ASP A 126 -9.21 -14.13 -13.78
N SER A 127 -9.42 -12.84 -13.55
CA SER A 127 -8.35 -11.84 -13.45
C SER A 127 -8.28 -11.27 -12.03
N TRP A 128 -7.10 -10.86 -11.60
CA TRP A 128 -6.83 -10.52 -10.20
C TRP A 128 -6.04 -9.22 -10.05
N VAL A 129 -6.47 -8.37 -9.13
CA VAL A 129 -5.70 -7.22 -8.64
C VAL A 129 -5.32 -7.48 -7.20
N LEU A 130 -4.02 -7.48 -6.92
CA LEU A 130 -3.45 -7.50 -5.59
C LEU A 130 -2.99 -6.09 -5.25
N HIS A 131 -3.51 -5.53 -4.17
CA HIS A 131 -3.16 -4.19 -3.70
C HIS A 131 -2.54 -4.30 -2.30
N ILE A 132 -1.31 -3.82 -2.16
CA ILE A 132 -0.59 -3.78 -0.89
C ILE A 132 -0.90 -2.44 -0.22
N GLU A 133 -1.46 -2.51 0.98
CA GLU A 133 -1.66 -1.33 1.83
C GLU A 133 -0.32 -0.65 2.15
N GLY A 134 -0.27 0.67 1.97
CA GLY A 134 0.89 1.49 2.33
C GLY A 134 0.95 1.83 3.82
N GLY A 135 1.67 2.90 4.15
CA GLY A 135 1.76 3.44 5.52
C GLY A 135 3.18 3.63 6.04
N GLY A 136 4.20 3.48 5.20
CA GLY A 136 5.61 3.66 5.56
C GLY A 136 6.16 2.57 6.47
N TRP A 137 7.44 2.68 6.81
CA TRP A 137 8.18 1.72 7.65
C TRP A 137 8.58 2.34 9.00
N CYS A 138 8.97 1.50 9.94
CA CYS A 138 9.70 1.90 11.14
C CYS A 138 11.15 1.44 11.04
N ASP A 139 12.07 2.24 11.57
CA ASP A 139 13.52 2.12 11.39
C ASP A 139 14.30 1.94 12.70
N SER A 140 13.60 1.88 13.84
CA SER A 140 14.17 1.65 15.16
C SER A 140 13.21 0.85 16.03
N ILE A 141 13.73 0.19 17.07
CA ILE A 141 12.88 -0.53 18.04
C ILE A 141 11.85 0.40 18.67
N GLU A 142 12.21 1.65 18.99
CA GLU A 142 11.30 2.65 19.56
C GLU A 142 10.16 3.02 18.59
N SER A 143 10.51 3.28 17.32
CA SER A 143 9.52 3.64 16.29
C SER A 143 8.62 2.46 15.93
N CYS A 144 9.15 1.24 15.91
CA CYS A 144 8.36 0.03 15.69
C CYS A 144 7.47 -0.32 16.89
N SER A 145 7.96 -0.16 18.12
CA SER A 145 7.16 -0.35 19.35
C SER A 145 5.98 0.61 19.39
N SER A 146 6.20 1.86 18.98
CA SER A 146 5.12 2.86 18.89
C SER A 146 4.03 2.48 17.88
N ARG A 147 4.38 1.73 16.82
CA ARG A 147 3.43 1.25 15.80
C ARG A 147 2.77 -0.08 16.14
N GLN A 148 3.35 -0.87 17.05
CA GLN A 148 2.96 -2.26 17.33
C GLN A 148 1.45 -2.44 17.54
N LEU A 149 0.82 -1.55 18.30
CA LEU A 149 -0.61 -1.64 18.63
C LEU A 149 -1.53 -0.80 17.73
N THR A 150 -1.01 -0.31 16.61
CA THR A 150 -1.78 0.44 15.61
C THR A 150 -2.26 -0.47 14.49
N ALA A 151 -3.14 0.01 13.61
CA ALA A 151 -3.59 -0.73 12.44
C ALA A 151 -2.46 -1.19 11.49
N LEU A 152 -1.27 -0.57 11.57
CA LEU A 152 -0.08 -0.90 10.78
C LEU A 152 0.90 -1.84 11.52
N GLY A 153 0.55 -2.31 12.71
CA GLY A 153 1.34 -3.26 13.50
C GLY A 153 0.54 -4.40 14.13
N SER A 154 -0.80 -4.26 14.18
CA SER A 154 -1.70 -5.24 14.76
C SER A 154 -2.98 -5.36 13.95
N SER A 155 -3.38 -6.61 13.67
CA SER A 155 -4.68 -6.90 13.06
C SER A 155 -5.85 -6.61 13.98
N GLU A 156 -5.63 -6.56 15.30
CA GLU A 156 -6.67 -6.25 16.29
C GLU A 156 -7.08 -4.77 16.25
N ALA A 157 -6.21 -3.92 15.67
CA ALA A 157 -6.45 -2.50 15.48
C ALA A 157 -6.87 -2.14 14.04
N MET A 158 -7.01 -3.12 13.15
CA MET A 158 -7.42 -2.89 11.77
C MET A 158 -8.93 -2.70 11.63
N ASP A 159 -9.35 -1.86 10.69
CA ASP A 159 -10.75 -1.85 10.24
C ASP A 159 -11.14 -3.25 9.72
N HIS A 160 -12.19 -3.83 10.31
CA HIS A 160 -12.72 -5.13 9.92
C HIS A 160 -13.58 -5.11 8.66
N GLU A 161 -14.05 -3.91 8.28
CA GLU A 161 -14.87 -3.69 7.10
C GLU A 161 -14.45 -2.37 6.43
N VAL A 162 -14.06 -2.42 5.15
CA VAL A 162 -13.59 -1.24 4.41
C VAL A 162 -14.31 -1.09 3.06
N PRO A 163 -14.60 0.13 2.61
CA PRO A 163 -15.12 0.35 1.26
C PRO A 163 -13.97 0.21 0.26
N PHE A 164 -14.22 -0.54 -0.82
CA PHE A 164 -13.33 -0.52 -1.98
C PHE A 164 -13.66 0.69 -2.86
N SER A 165 -12.64 1.47 -3.22
CA SER A 165 -12.74 2.71 -3.98
C SER A 165 -11.52 2.89 -4.90
N GLY A 166 -11.52 3.91 -5.76
CA GLY A 166 -10.41 4.14 -6.70
C GLY A 166 -10.15 2.92 -7.57
N ILE A 167 -8.88 2.49 -7.66
CA ILE A 167 -8.45 1.31 -8.43
C ILE A 167 -9.01 -0.02 -7.90
N LEU A 168 -9.56 -0.03 -6.68
CA LEU A 168 -10.28 -1.17 -6.13
C LEU A 168 -11.80 -1.08 -6.33
N SER A 169 -12.32 0.01 -6.88
CA SER A 169 -13.76 0.18 -7.08
C SER A 169 -14.33 -0.86 -8.05
N GLN A 170 -15.57 -1.30 -7.83
CA GLN A 170 -16.35 -2.08 -8.81
C GLN A 170 -17.16 -1.22 -9.78
N VAL A 171 -17.07 0.11 -9.64
CA VAL A 171 -17.76 1.03 -10.52
C VAL A 171 -16.87 1.32 -11.72
N ALA A 172 -17.31 0.92 -12.93
CA ALA A 172 -16.53 1.09 -14.16
C ALA A 172 -16.12 2.55 -14.44
N SER A 173 -16.94 3.52 -14.05
CA SER A 173 -16.58 4.95 -14.21
C SER A 173 -15.48 5.43 -13.25
N GLN A 174 -15.18 4.68 -12.18
CA GLN A 174 -14.10 4.96 -11.24
C GLN A 174 -12.86 4.10 -11.52
N ASN A 175 -13.06 2.89 -12.07
CA ASN A 175 -12.03 1.89 -12.31
C ASN A 175 -12.26 1.21 -13.67
N PRO A 176 -12.01 1.89 -14.79
CA PRO A 176 -12.31 1.35 -16.11
C PRO A 176 -11.55 0.06 -16.42
N ASP A 177 -10.37 -0.11 -15.83
CA ASP A 177 -9.45 -1.21 -16.14
C ASP A 177 -9.78 -2.49 -15.36
N PHE A 178 -10.10 -2.37 -14.06
CA PHE A 178 -10.19 -3.51 -13.15
C PHE A 178 -11.54 -3.64 -12.42
N PHE A 179 -12.58 -2.88 -12.80
CA PHE A 179 -13.83 -2.85 -12.05
C PHE A 179 -14.46 -4.23 -11.84
N ASN A 180 -14.29 -5.16 -12.78
CA ASN A 180 -14.86 -6.50 -12.72
C ASN A 180 -13.86 -7.61 -12.36
N TRP A 181 -12.62 -7.27 -12.01
CA TRP A 181 -11.60 -8.24 -11.57
C TRP A 181 -11.83 -8.68 -10.13
N ASN A 182 -11.25 -9.82 -9.74
CA ASN A 182 -11.08 -10.17 -8.34
C ASN A 182 -10.12 -9.17 -7.69
N LYS A 183 -10.43 -8.73 -6.47
CA LYS A 183 -9.67 -7.68 -5.78
C LYS A 183 -9.26 -8.13 -4.40
N VAL A 184 -7.98 -8.03 -4.11
CA VAL A 184 -7.39 -8.34 -2.81
C VAL A 184 -6.71 -7.08 -2.31
N LYS A 185 -7.12 -6.56 -1.15
CA LYS A 185 -6.34 -5.57 -0.39
C LYS A 185 -5.59 -6.29 0.73
N ILE A 186 -4.29 -6.47 0.55
CA ILE A 186 -3.36 -7.07 1.51
C ILE A 186 -3.12 -6.05 2.62
N ARG A 187 -3.42 -6.40 3.88
CA ARG A 187 -3.22 -5.49 5.01
C ARG A 187 -1.77 -5.53 5.45
N TYR A 188 -1.18 -4.36 5.62
CA TYR A 188 0.21 -4.19 6.00
C TYR A 188 0.34 -4.11 7.52
N CYS A 189 1.19 -4.95 8.11
CA CYS A 189 1.34 -5.02 9.57
C CYS A 189 2.73 -5.43 10.09
N ASP A 190 3.76 -5.51 9.24
CA ASP A 190 5.08 -6.01 9.63
C ASP A 190 6.09 -4.90 9.95
N GLY A 191 5.76 -3.64 9.69
CA GLY A 191 6.64 -2.51 9.98
C GLY A 191 7.80 -2.30 9.00
N ALA A 192 7.98 -3.19 8.03
CA ALA A 192 9.14 -3.21 7.14
C ALA A 192 8.78 -3.55 5.68
N SER A 193 7.75 -2.91 5.12
CA SER A 193 7.29 -3.09 3.73
C SER A 193 7.23 -4.57 3.25
N LEU A 194 6.76 -5.48 4.10
CA LEU A 194 6.73 -6.93 3.84
C LEU A 194 8.09 -7.58 3.55
N SER A 195 9.21 -6.90 3.82
CA SER A 195 10.57 -7.42 3.61
C SER A 195 11.21 -8.00 4.89
N GLY A 196 10.59 -7.76 6.06
CA GLY A 196 11.06 -8.24 7.36
C GLY A 196 11.22 -9.77 7.44
N ASN A 197 12.24 -10.21 8.18
CA ASN A 197 12.51 -11.63 8.44
C ASN A 197 12.87 -11.90 9.93
N PRO A 198 12.71 -13.15 10.41
CA PRO A 198 12.98 -13.49 11.81
C PRO A 198 14.44 -13.24 12.27
N GLU A 199 15.38 -13.28 11.33
CA GLU A 199 16.80 -13.03 11.61
C GLU A 199 17.06 -11.56 11.95
N SER A 200 16.12 -10.65 11.66
CA SER A 200 16.21 -9.23 12.02
C SER A 200 15.82 -8.93 13.49
N GLU A 201 15.41 -9.94 14.27
CA GLU A 201 14.87 -9.75 15.63
C GLU A 201 15.91 -9.87 16.76
N PHE A 202 17.21 -9.92 16.45
CA PHE A 202 18.25 -9.98 17.48
C PHE A 202 18.18 -8.76 18.41
N GLN A 203 18.19 -9.00 19.72
CA GLN A 203 18.16 -7.98 20.80
C GLN A 203 16.83 -7.22 20.97
N ASN A 204 15.71 -7.83 20.57
CA ASN A 204 14.39 -7.24 20.70
C ASN A 204 13.73 -7.54 22.06
N GLU A 205 14.01 -6.72 23.08
CA GLU A 205 13.32 -6.79 24.38
C GLU A 205 11.82 -6.43 24.29
N ALA A 206 11.44 -5.67 23.26
CA ALA A 206 10.09 -5.19 23.01
C ALA A 206 9.13 -6.27 22.44
N LYS A 207 9.61 -7.49 22.19
CA LYS A 207 8.82 -8.61 21.64
C LYS A 207 8.11 -8.27 20.32
N LEU A 208 8.75 -7.47 19.48
CA LEU A 208 8.27 -7.20 18.11
C LEU A 208 8.51 -8.40 17.19
N PHE A 209 7.68 -8.55 16.16
CA PHE A 209 7.85 -9.58 15.14
C PHE A 209 8.02 -8.97 13.75
N PHE A 210 9.19 -9.13 13.14
CA PHE A 210 9.48 -8.62 11.79
C PHE A 210 9.31 -9.75 10.77
N ARG A 211 8.06 -10.04 10.39
CA ARG A 211 7.70 -11.28 9.65
C ARG A 211 7.13 -11.03 8.25
N GLY A 212 7.42 -9.87 7.67
CA GLY A 212 6.91 -9.45 6.36
C GLY A 212 6.95 -10.52 5.27
N ARG A 213 8.10 -11.19 5.08
CA ARG A 213 8.25 -12.23 4.05
C ARG A 213 7.35 -13.44 4.30
N LEU A 214 7.17 -13.81 5.57
CA LEU A 214 6.31 -14.92 5.97
C LEU A 214 4.83 -14.54 5.83
N ILE A 215 4.46 -13.31 6.17
CA ILE A 215 3.11 -12.76 5.96
C ILE A 215 2.76 -12.78 4.48
N TRP A 216 3.63 -12.23 3.63
CA TRP A 216 3.43 -12.23 2.18
C TRP A 216 3.21 -13.65 1.66
N LYS A 217 4.12 -14.58 2.01
CA LYS A 217 4.00 -15.97 1.61
C LYS A 217 2.67 -16.58 2.04
N ALA A 218 2.27 -16.41 3.30
CA ALA A 218 1.04 -16.97 3.83
C ALA A 218 -0.21 -16.42 3.11
N ILE A 219 -0.23 -15.12 2.83
CA ILE A 219 -1.35 -14.49 2.11
C ILE A 219 -1.40 -14.97 0.67
N ILE A 220 -0.27 -14.99 -0.06
CA ILE A 220 -0.23 -15.45 -1.45
C ILE A 220 -0.61 -16.92 -1.56
N ASP A 221 -0.14 -17.77 -0.64
CA ASP A 221 -0.50 -19.19 -0.61
C ASP A 221 -2.02 -19.35 -0.42
N GLU A 222 -2.63 -18.62 0.53
CA GLU A 222 -4.09 -18.66 0.75
C GLU A 222 -4.86 -18.24 -0.51
N ILE A 223 -4.60 -17.04 -1.05
CA ILE A 223 -5.37 -16.53 -2.20
C ILE A 223 -5.11 -17.34 -3.48
N SER A 224 -3.96 -18.02 -3.58
CA SER A 224 -3.70 -19.00 -4.64
C SER A 224 -4.71 -20.14 -4.61
N THR A 225 -5.07 -20.65 -3.43
CA THR A 225 -6.13 -21.66 -3.28
C THR A 225 -7.52 -21.12 -3.59
N MET A 226 -7.73 -19.81 -3.43
CA MET A 226 -8.99 -19.14 -3.78
C MET A 226 -9.18 -18.94 -5.29
N GLY A 227 -8.16 -19.21 -6.10
CA GLY A 227 -8.24 -19.20 -7.56
C GLY A 227 -7.16 -18.35 -8.25
N LEU A 228 -6.34 -17.60 -7.51
CA LEU A 228 -5.23 -16.83 -8.10
C LEU A 228 -4.25 -17.75 -8.86
N ALA A 229 -4.06 -18.99 -8.41
CA ALA A 229 -3.24 -20.01 -9.08
C ALA A 229 -3.60 -20.24 -10.56
N ASN A 230 -4.86 -19.99 -10.93
CA ASN A 230 -5.39 -20.19 -12.28
C ASN A 230 -5.74 -18.86 -12.97
N ALA A 231 -5.23 -17.74 -12.46
CA ALA A 231 -5.51 -16.43 -13.02
C ALA A 231 -5.04 -16.34 -14.48
N LYS A 232 -5.87 -15.74 -15.34
CA LYS A 232 -5.49 -15.41 -16.72
C LYS A 232 -4.60 -14.18 -16.77
N GLN A 233 -4.87 -13.24 -15.88
CA GLN A 233 -4.15 -11.98 -15.75
C GLN A 233 -4.12 -11.58 -14.28
N ASP A 234 -3.02 -10.94 -13.92
CA ASP A 234 -2.75 -10.52 -12.56
C ASP A 234 -1.99 -9.19 -12.57
N ALA A 235 -2.31 -8.31 -11.61
CA ALA A 235 -1.65 -7.03 -11.41
C ALA A 235 -1.35 -6.84 -9.93
N LEU A 236 -0.12 -6.43 -9.61
CA LEU A 236 0.31 -6.04 -8.28
C LEU A 236 0.40 -4.52 -8.19
N LEU A 237 -0.20 -3.95 -7.16
CA LEU A 237 -0.25 -2.51 -6.90
C LEU A 237 0.24 -2.23 -5.49
N GLU A 238 1.05 -1.19 -5.34
CA GLU A 238 1.61 -0.76 -4.05
C GLU A 238 1.25 0.71 -3.80
N ASP A 239 0.72 1.01 -2.62
CA ASP A 239 0.51 2.40 -2.20
C ASP A 239 1.79 2.99 -1.59
N TRP A 240 2.63 3.60 -2.44
CA TRP A 240 3.75 4.44 -2.00
C TRP A 240 3.29 5.87 -1.65
N GLN A 241 2.35 6.01 -0.71
CA GLN A 241 2.08 7.33 -0.12
C GLN A 241 3.06 7.58 1.04
N LEU A 242 4.11 8.36 0.74
CA LEU A 242 4.94 9.07 1.70
C LEU A 242 4.33 10.45 2.00
#